data_AF-A0A9Q3DN36-F1
#
_entry.id   AF-A0A9Q3DN36-F1
#
_cell.length_a   1.000
_cell.length_b   1.000
_cell.length_c   1.000
_cell.angle_alpha   90.00
_cell.angle_beta   90.00
_cell.angle_gamma   90.00
#
_symmetry.space_group_name_H-M   'P 1'
#
loop_
_entity.id
_entity.type
_entity.pdbx_description
1 polymer ?
#
loop_
_entity_poly.entity_id
_entity_poly.type
_entity_poly.pdbx_seq_one_letter_code
_entity_poly.pdbx_strand_id
1 'polypeptide(L)'
;MANFQAASVSESSRQPAFKPPSMKAPECFDGTQFFKLRSFIQSSQLIFDNDPANFSQDRKKALYATSFIIGRAAKRIEPYLSNLTNQDPNYFLNS
;
A
#
# COMPACT_ATOMS: atom_id res chain seq x y z
N MET A 1 -9.90 -14.29 61.54
CA MET A 1 -9.35 -15.13 60.46
C MET A 1 -9.14 -14.25 59.24
N ALA A 2 -7.89 -13.99 58.88
CA ALA A 2 -7.54 -13.28 57.66
C ALA A 2 -7.66 -14.24 56.46
N ASN A 3 -8.23 -13.80 55.34
CA ASN A 3 -8.16 -14.53 54.08
C ASN A 3 -7.69 -13.61 52.96
N PHE A 4 -6.69 -14.09 52.23
CA PHE A 4 -5.90 -13.39 51.22
C PHE A 4 -6.42 -13.67 49.80
N GLN A 5 -6.17 -12.68 48.91
CA GLN A 5 -5.97 -12.78 47.45
C GLN A 5 -7.20 -13.06 46.54
N ALA A 6 -7.27 -12.57 45.30
CA ALA A 6 -6.22 -12.07 44.40
C ALA A 6 -6.70 -10.89 43.53
N ALA A 7 -5.82 -9.89 43.34
CA ALA A 7 -5.97 -8.89 42.30
C ALA A 7 -5.60 -9.52 40.95
N SER A 8 -6.49 -9.49 39.97
CA SER A 8 -6.19 -9.83 38.58
C SER A 8 -5.26 -8.77 38.01
N VAL A 9 -3.95 -9.07 38.00
CA VAL A 9 -2.96 -8.27 37.29
C VAL A 9 -3.22 -8.48 35.80
N SER A 10 -3.97 -7.56 35.19
CA SER A 10 -4.14 -7.48 33.75
C SER A 10 -2.82 -6.97 33.16
N GLU A 11 -1.86 -7.87 33.02
CA GLU A 11 -0.60 -7.60 32.34
C GLU A 11 -0.84 -7.61 30.83
N SER A 12 -1.50 -6.55 30.36
CA SER A 12 -1.52 -6.21 28.93
C SER A 12 -0.11 -5.75 28.58
N SER A 13 0.78 -6.72 28.33
CA SER A 13 2.10 -6.48 27.75
C SER A 13 1.92 -5.70 26.45
N ARG A 14 2.08 -4.37 26.52
CA ARG A 14 2.22 -3.51 25.35
C ARG A 14 3.55 -3.86 24.71
N GLN A 15 3.57 -4.95 23.94
CA GLN A 15 4.67 -5.20 23.03
C GLN A 15 4.85 -3.92 22.22
N PRO A 16 6.08 -3.40 22.09
CA PRO A 16 6.35 -2.31 21.18
C PRO A 16 5.80 -2.74 19.82
N ALA A 17 4.82 -2.02 19.30
CA ALA A 17 4.32 -2.27 17.96
C ALA A 17 5.54 -2.32 17.04
N PHE A 18 5.72 -3.43 16.31
CA PHE A 18 6.81 -3.55 15.36
C PHE A 18 6.70 -2.35 14.42
N LYS A 19 7.66 -1.42 14.54
CA LYS A 19 7.76 -0.27 13.66
C LYS A 19 8.68 -0.72 12.54
N PRO A 20 8.14 -1.07 11.37
CA PRO A 20 9.01 -1.45 10.29
C PRO A 20 9.91 -0.26 9.91
N PRO A 21 11.15 -0.55 9.46
CA PRO A 21 12.07 0.49 9.02
C PRO A 21 11.45 1.30 7.87
N SER A 22 11.89 2.56 7.72
CA SER A 22 11.47 3.40 6.60
C SER A 22 11.74 2.67 5.29
N MET A 23 10.66 2.32 4.59
CA MET A 23 10.76 1.56 3.36
C MET A 23 11.35 2.41 2.23
N LYS A 24 12.24 1.80 1.46
CA LYS A 24 12.74 2.40 0.22
C LYS A 24 11.61 2.43 -0.81
N ALA A 25 11.46 3.55 -1.52
CA ALA A 25 10.52 3.67 -2.62
C ALA A 25 10.80 2.62 -3.73
N PRO A 26 9.78 2.19 -4.49
CA PRO A 26 9.96 1.28 -5.62
C PRO A 26 10.88 1.89 -6.68
N GLU A 27 11.56 1.05 -7.44
CA GLU A 27 12.23 1.51 -8.66
C GLU A 27 11.19 1.84 -9.75
N CYS A 28 11.50 2.85 -10.56
CA CYS A 28 10.61 3.21 -11.67
C CYS A 28 10.54 2.09 -12.72
N PHE A 29 9.35 1.83 -13.23
CA PHE A 29 9.09 0.83 -14.26
C PHE A 29 8.76 1.49 -15.60
N ASP A 30 9.58 1.25 -16.60
CA ASP A 30 9.47 1.87 -17.93
C ASP A 30 8.79 0.99 -19.00
N GLY A 31 8.49 -0.26 -18.66
CA GLY A 31 7.90 -1.24 -19.57
C GLY A 31 8.90 -2.05 -20.40
N THR A 32 10.21 -1.94 -20.18
CA THR A 32 11.22 -2.59 -21.04
C THR A 32 11.58 -4.00 -20.62
N GLN A 33 11.63 -4.26 -19.31
CA GLN A 33 12.13 -5.52 -18.75
C GLN A 33 11.06 -6.18 -17.90
N PHE A 34 10.57 -7.34 -18.33
CA PHE A 34 9.50 -8.05 -17.63
C PHE A 34 9.88 -8.46 -16.19
N PHE A 35 11.14 -8.81 -15.94
CA PHE A 35 11.58 -9.15 -14.57
C PHE A 35 11.50 -7.96 -13.61
N LYS A 36 11.69 -6.72 -14.11
CA LYS A 36 11.54 -5.50 -13.30
C LYS A 36 10.10 -5.25 -12.90
N LEU A 37 9.13 -5.69 -13.71
CA LEU A 37 7.71 -5.58 -13.37
C LEU A 37 7.39 -6.35 -12.09
N ARG A 38 7.91 -7.57 -11.95
CA ARG A 38 7.69 -8.38 -10.75
C ARG A 38 8.29 -7.72 -9.51
N SER A 39 9.53 -7.25 -9.59
CA SER A 39 10.20 -6.54 -8.50
C SER A 39 9.46 -5.25 -8.11
N PHE A 40 8.98 -4.50 -9.11
CA PHE A 40 8.17 -3.31 -8.90
C PHE A 40 6.84 -3.62 -8.17
N ILE A 41 6.13 -4.66 -8.58
CA ILE A 41 4.87 -5.07 -7.93
C ILE A 41 5.14 -5.51 -6.49
N GLN A 42 6.14 -6.36 -6.27
CA GLN A 42 6.47 -6.88 -4.94
C GLN A 42 6.91 -5.76 -3.98
N SER A 43 7.74 -4.82 -4.44
CA SER A 43 8.13 -3.67 -3.63
C SER A 43 6.96 -2.74 -3.31
N SER A 44 6.07 -2.51 -4.28
CA SER A 44 4.84 -1.72 -4.05
C SER A 44 3.92 -2.38 -3.01
N GLN A 45 3.68 -3.69 -3.13
CA GLN A 45 2.88 -4.44 -2.16
C GLN A 45 3.44 -4.35 -0.75
N LEU A 46 4.75 -4.54 -0.61
CA LEU A 46 5.41 -4.47 0.68
C LEU A 46 5.24 -3.09 1.34
N ILE A 47 5.30 -1.99 0.57
CA ILE A 47 5.05 -0.63 1.07
C ILE A 47 3.60 -0.45 1.53
N PHE A 48 2.64 -1.00 0.78
CA PHE A 48 1.23 -0.89 1.14
C PHE A 48 0.91 -1.64 2.43
N ASP A 49 1.50 -2.82 2.60
CA ASP A 49 1.31 -3.65 3.81
C ASP A 49 2.06 -3.06 5.02
N ASN A 50 3.15 -2.34 4.77
CA ASN A 50 3.94 -1.65 5.78
C ASN A 50 3.21 -0.44 6.39
N ASP A 51 2.40 0.25 5.58
CA ASP A 51 1.70 1.47 6.00
C ASP A 51 0.21 1.42 5.61
N PRO A 52 -0.57 0.53 6.24
CA PRO A 52 -1.98 0.36 5.93
C PRO A 52 -2.82 1.61 6.26
N ALA A 53 -2.33 2.49 7.14
CA ALA A 53 -3.01 3.74 7.45
C ALA A 53 -3.00 4.69 6.24
N ASN A 54 -1.83 4.89 5.64
CA ASN A 54 -1.70 5.70 4.43
C ASN A 54 -2.28 5.01 3.19
N PHE A 55 -2.16 3.68 3.09
CA PHE A 55 -2.64 2.88 1.95
C PHE A 55 -3.95 2.14 2.21
N SER A 56 -4.86 2.75 2.98
CA SER A 56 -6.16 2.19 3.36
C SER A 56 -7.16 2.01 2.20
N GLN A 57 -6.94 2.69 1.08
CA GLN A 57 -7.81 2.62 -0.10
C GLN A 57 -7.02 2.17 -1.31
N ASP A 58 -7.61 1.29 -2.12
CA ASP A 58 -6.96 0.80 -3.35
C ASP A 58 -6.66 1.93 -4.34
N ARG A 59 -7.45 3.01 -4.34
CA ARG A 59 -7.14 4.23 -5.09
C ARG A 59 -5.78 4.83 -4.70
N LYS A 60 -5.46 4.90 -3.40
CA LYS A 60 -4.18 5.45 -2.93
C LYS A 60 -3.02 4.55 -3.34
N LYS A 61 -3.20 3.22 -3.26
CA LYS A 61 -2.24 2.24 -3.75
C LYS A 61 -1.98 2.39 -5.25
N ALA A 62 -3.05 2.50 -6.03
CA ALA A 62 -2.96 2.65 -7.47
C ALA A 62 -2.27 3.97 -7.85
N LEU A 63 -2.67 5.10 -7.26
CA LEU A 63 -2.02 6.40 -7.47
C LEU A 63 -0.53 6.34 -7.18
N TYR A 64 -0.16 5.76 -6.03
CA TYR A 64 1.24 5.59 -5.66
C TYR A 64 2.00 4.69 -6.63
N ALA A 65 1.49 3.51 -6.97
CA ALA A 65 2.15 2.61 -7.93
C ALA A 65 2.33 3.31 -9.29
N THR A 66 1.30 4.01 -9.77
CA THR A 66 1.35 4.70 -11.06
C THR A 66 2.37 5.84 -11.11
N SER A 67 2.71 6.49 -10.00
CA SER A 67 3.73 7.55 -10.00
C SER A 67 5.14 7.05 -10.32
N PHE A 68 5.38 5.75 -10.17
CA PHE A 68 6.65 5.09 -10.51
C PHE A 68 6.62 4.45 -11.91
N ILE A 69 5.49 4.49 -12.61
CA ILE A 69 5.41 3.99 -13.98
C ILE A 69 5.81 5.12 -14.93
N ILE A 70 6.82 4.87 -15.76
CA ILE A 70 7.42 5.86 -16.66
C ILE A 70 7.49 5.35 -18.09
N GLY A 71 7.98 6.19 -19.01
CA GLY A 71 8.35 5.77 -20.37
C GLY A 71 7.20 5.13 -21.17
N ARG A 72 7.48 3.96 -21.77
CA ARG A 72 6.50 3.26 -22.63
C ARG A 72 5.36 2.66 -21.82
N ALA A 73 5.62 2.24 -20.59
CA ALA A 73 4.57 1.77 -19.69
C ALA A 73 3.60 2.89 -19.32
N ALA A 74 4.09 4.10 -19.04
CA ALA A 74 3.25 5.26 -18.75
C ALA A 74 2.28 5.57 -19.90
N LYS A 75 2.76 5.59 -21.15
CA LYS A 75 1.92 5.79 -22.34
C LYS A 75 0.82 4.74 -22.50
N ARG A 76 1.06 3.50 -22.04
CA ARG A 76 0.05 2.42 -22.10
C ARG A 76 -1.02 2.57 -21.04
N ILE A 77 -0.69 3.14 -19.89
CA ILE A 77 -1.62 3.30 -18.78
C ILE A 77 -2.34 4.66 -18.77
N GLU A 78 -1.81 5.65 -19.48
CA GLU A 78 -2.36 7.00 -19.62
C GLU A 78 -3.89 7.06 -19.80
N PRO A 79 -4.53 6.29 -20.72
CA PRO A 79 -5.99 6.35 -20.88
C PRO A 79 -6.77 5.88 -19.64
N TYR A 80 -6.14 5.11 -18.76
CA TYR A 80 -6.75 4.62 -17.52
C TYR A 80 -6.42 5.53 -16.32
N LEU A 81 -5.40 6.39 -16.41
CA LEU A 81 -5.04 7.33 -15.34
C LEU A 81 -6.14 8.38 -15.10
N SER A 82 -6.83 8.80 -16.16
CA SER A 82 -8.01 9.67 -16.06
C SER A 82 -9.13 9.06 -15.22
N ASN A 83 -9.21 7.73 -15.16
CA ASN A 83 -10.23 7.02 -14.39
C ASN A 83 -9.84 6.91 -12.91
N LEU A 84 -8.53 6.96 -12.61
CA LEU A 84 -8.01 6.95 -11.23
C LEU A 84 -8.21 8.29 -10.51
N THR A 85 -8.27 9.39 -11.27
CA THR A 85 -8.57 10.72 -10.75
C THR A 85 -10.07 10.98 -10.67
N ASN A 86 -10.88 10.31 -11.49
CA ASN A 86 -12.33 10.40 -11.45
C ASN A 86 -12.89 9.77 -10.18
N GLN A 87 -13.62 10.56 -9.38
CA GLN A 87 -14.27 10.07 -8.15
C GLN A 87 -15.68 9.55 -8.40
N ASP A 88 -16.17 9.60 -9.65
CA ASP A 88 -17.52 9.15 -9.96
C ASP A 88 -17.60 7.61 -10.00
N PRO A 89 -18.38 6.98 -9.11
CA PRO A 89 -18.53 5.53 -9.07
C PRO A 89 -19.22 4.96 -10.32
N ASN A 90 -19.88 5.79 -11.14
CA ASN A 90 -20.56 5.37 -12.37
C ASN A 90 -19.70 5.53 -13.64
N TYR A 91 -18.45 5.98 -13.52
CA TYR A 91 -17.60 6.25 -14.68
C TYR A 91 -17.40 4.99 -15.56
N PHE A 92 -17.27 3.81 -14.93
CA PHE A 92 -17.12 2.54 -15.64
C PHE A 92 -18.43 1.97 -16.22
N LEU A 93 -19.59 2.45 -15.78
CA LEU A 93 -20.90 1.95 -16.22
C LEU A 93 -21.44 2.68 -17.45
N ASN A 94 -20.86 3.83 -17.79
CA ASN A 94 -21.29 4.69 -18.89
C ASN A 94 -20.28 4.81 -20.04
N SER A 95 -19.25 3.94 -20.07
CA SER A 95 -18.21 3.92 -21.12
C SER A 95 -18.44 2.79 -22.13
#